data_AF-A0A1I0FYA3-F1
#
_entry.id   AF-A0A1I0FYA3-F1
#
_cell.length_a   1.000
_cell.length_b   1.000
_cell.length_c   1.000
_cell.angle_alpha   90.00
_cell.angle_beta   90.00
_cell.angle_gamma   90.00
#
_symmetry.space_group_name_H-M   'P 1'
#
loop_
_entity.id
_entity.type
_entity.pdbx_description
1 polymer ?
#
loop_
_entity_poly.entity_id
_entity_poly.type
_entity_poly.pdbx_seq_one_letter_code
_entity_poly.pdbx_strand_id
1 'polypeptide(L)'
;MKLRTMITGAILTLSLLAASATTAFAAVPRGRLEKVSDSAITGWAYNKDLPNSPIDCTVAVFNKATGEEVFRQRVTAGEYREKLESQGKGNGCHGFTIPMDWSSLPDGEYRVEGYVGDSDFANTMNHTKGDPQAQAQAQKTAGNQNLIPLGVFKTTGYCPCRACSEGWGRHTCTGAIAAASHTVAVDPKVIPFGSKLMINGVVYTAEDRGGGVRGNHIDIFFNTHGETLQHGTQNAEVYLIPSQA
;
A
#
# COMPACT_ATOMS: atom_id res chain seq x y z
N MET A 1 30.05 30.47 -82.39
CA MET A 1 28.68 30.39 -81.81
C MET A 1 28.82 30.21 -80.30
N LYS A 2 28.19 31.10 -79.54
CA LYS A 2 28.17 31.14 -78.06
C LYS A 2 27.23 30.04 -77.54
N LEU A 3 27.66 29.23 -76.57
CA LEU A 3 26.73 28.44 -75.76
C LEU A 3 26.77 28.93 -74.31
N ARG A 4 25.57 29.30 -73.86
CA ARG A 4 25.29 30.10 -72.66
C ARG A 4 25.17 29.18 -71.45
N THR A 5 25.60 29.71 -70.32
CA THR A 5 25.39 29.25 -68.95
C THR A 5 23.92 28.89 -68.66
N MET A 6 23.68 27.78 -67.96
CA MET A 6 22.50 27.59 -67.11
C MET A 6 22.91 26.97 -65.77
N ILE A 7 22.69 27.74 -64.72
CA ILE A 7 22.70 27.34 -63.31
C ILE A 7 21.31 26.75 -63.04
N THR A 8 21.23 25.53 -62.51
CA THR A 8 20.01 25.04 -61.86
C THR A 8 20.41 24.24 -60.63
N GLY A 9 20.11 24.79 -59.46
CA GLY A 9 20.35 24.17 -58.17
C GLY A 9 19.40 22.99 -57.94
N ALA A 10 19.95 21.89 -57.43
CA ALA A 10 19.16 20.80 -56.89
C ALA A 10 19.02 21.03 -55.37
N ILE A 11 17.83 21.47 -54.97
CA ILE A 11 17.44 21.64 -53.57
C ILE A 11 17.19 20.25 -52.97
N LEU A 12 17.87 20.03 -51.85
CA LEU A 12 17.74 18.96 -50.88
C LEU A 12 16.29 18.71 -50.48
N THR A 13 15.72 17.53 -50.75
CA THR A 13 14.52 17.03 -50.08
C THR A 13 14.83 15.70 -49.43
N LEU A 14 15.44 15.77 -48.24
CA LEU A 14 15.53 14.66 -47.31
C LEU A 14 14.14 14.51 -46.69
N SER A 15 13.32 13.61 -47.26
CA SER A 15 12.01 13.26 -46.73
C SER A 15 12.18 12.51 -45.41
N LEU A 16 12.24 13.26 -44.32
CA LEU A 16 12.23 12.74 -42.96
C LEU A 16 10.80 12.26 -42.66
N LEU A 17 10.53 10.97 -42.83
CA LEU A 17 9.38 10.34 -42.19
C LEU A 17 9.63 10.33 -40.69
N ALA A 18 9.19 11.39 -40.01
CA ALA A 18 8.98 11.34 -38.57
C ALA A 18 7.79 10.40 -38.34
N ALA A 19 8.08 9.11 -38.15
CA ALA A 19 7.14 8.20 -37.55
C ALA A 19 6.85 8.71 -36.14
N SER A 20 5.77 9.47 -35.99
CA SER A 20 5.21 9.79 -34.68
C SER A 20 4.74 8.46 -34.10
N ALA A 21 5.61 7.80 -33.32
CA ALA A 21 5.22 6.69 -32.48
C ALA A 21 4.20 7.25 -31.49
N THR A 22 2.93 7.12 -31.81
CA THR A 22 1.86 7.34 -30.86
C THR A 22 2.03 6.25 -29.81
N THR A 23 2.51 6.61 -28.63
CA THR A 23 2.40 5.73 -27.46
C THR A 23 0.92 5.66 -27.13
N ALA A 24 0.23 4.70 -27.75
CA ALA A 24 -1.07 4.28 -27.29
C ALA A 24 -0.86 3.71 -25.89
N PHE A 25 -1.24 4.48 -24.86
CA PHE A 25 -1.40 3.92 -23.54
C PHE A 25 -2.52 2.89 -23.65
N ALA A 26 -2.14 1.61 -23.72
CA ALA A 26 -3.08 0.51 -23.59
C ALA A 26 -3.89 0.76 -22.31
N ALA A 27 -5.20 0.56 -22.38
CA ALA A 27 -6.05 0.71 -21.23
C ALA A 27 -5.58 -0.25 -20.14
N VAL A 28 -5.31 0.28 -18.95
CA VAL A 28 -4.96 -0.54 -17.81
C VAL A 28 -6.15 -1.47 -17.52
N PRO A 29 -5.97 -2.80 -17.59
CA PRO A 29 -7.01 -3.75 -17.19
C PRO A 29 -7.52 -3.40 -15.79
N ARG A 30 -8.84 -3.45 -15.59
CA ARG A 30 -9.46 -3.09 -14.32
C ARG A 30 -10.03 -4.31 -13.64
N GLY A 31 -9.84 -4.40 -12.32
CA GLY A 31 -10.48 -5.40 -11.49
C GLY A 31 -11.11 -4.80 -10.25
N ARG A 32 -12.08 -5.53 -9.70
CA ARG A 32 -12.76 -5.17 -8.45
C ARG A 32 -13.17 -6.42 -7.67
N LEU A 33 -12.96 -6.40 -6.36
CA LEU A 33 -13.52 -7.39 -5.45
C LEU A 33 -14.98 -7.00 -5.14
N GLU A 34 -15.90 -7.96 -5.19
CA GLU A 34 -17.34 -7.72 -4.95
C GLU A 34 -17.84 -8.30 -3.63
N LYS A 35 -17.45 -9.53 -3.28
CA LYS A 35 -17.88 -10.17 -2.02
C LYS A 35 -16.82 -11.14 -1.49
N VAL A 36 -16.57 -11.07 -0.18
CA VAL A 36 -15.85 -12.10 0.57
C VAL A 36 -16.85 -12.76 1.50
N SER A 37 -16.92 -14.09 1.44
CA SER A 37 -17.80 -14.92 2.26
C SER A 37 -17.01 -16.07 2.88
N ASP A 38 -17.64 -16.79 3.80
CA ASP A 38 -17.04 -17.92 4.52
C ASP A 38 -16.65 -19.12 3.64
N SER A 39 -16.97 -19.10 2.34
CA SER A 39 -16.63 -20.18 1.41
C SER A 39 -16.02 -19.72 0.10
N ALA A 40 -16.05 -18.41 -0.20
CA ALA A 40 -15.60 -17.90 -1.49
C ALA A 40 -15.31 -16.41 -1.48
N ILE A 41 -14.40 -16.02 -2.37
CA ILE A 41 -14.13 -14.64 -2.77
C ILE A 41 -14.60 -14.46 -4.22
N THR A 42 -15.34 -13.40 -4.49
CA THR A 42 -15.88 -13.10 -5.82
C THR A 42 -15.53 -11.68 -6.25
N GLY A 43 -15.35 -11.50 -7.56
CA GLY A 43 -15.11 -10.21 -8.17
C GLY A 43 -15.24 -10.26 -9.68
N TRP A 44 -14.72 -9.23 -10.34
CA TRP A 44 -14.61 -9.19 -11.80
C TRP A 44 -13.28 -8.57 -12.23
N ALA A 45 -12.82 -8.95 -13.42
CA ALA A 45 -11.68 -8.34 -14.09
C ALA A 45 -12.01 -8.14 -15.58
N TYR A 46 -11.77 -6.94 -16.10
CA TYR A 46 -12.17 -6.53 -17.43
C TYR A 46 -11.10 -5.67 -18.11
N ASN A 47 -10.83 -5.94 -19.38
CA ASN A 47 -9.99 -5.12 -20.24
C ASN A 47 -10.85 -4.52 -21.37
N LYS A 48 -10.93 -3.19 -21.44
CA LYS A 48 -11.73 -2.50 -22.47
C LYS A 48 -11.18 -2.67 -23.89
N ASP A 49 -9.89 -2.97 -24.02
CA ASP A 49 -9.25 -3.16 -25.32
C ASP A 49 -9.46 -4.60 -25.85
N LEU A 50 -9.87 -5.51 -24.96
CA LEU A 50 -10.25 -6.90 -25.26
C LEU A 50 -11.63 -7.20 -24.66
N PRO A 51 -12.70 -6.49 -25.10
CA PRO A 51 -13.95 -6.38 -24.36
C PRO A 51 -14.72 -7.70 -24.21
N ASN A 52 -14.47 -8.71 -25.04
CA ASN A 52 -15.15 -10.01 -24.97
C ASN A 52 -14.21 -11.15 -24.56
N SER A 53 -12.97 -10.83 -24.20
CA SER A 53 -11.98 -11.82 -23.78
C SER A 53 -11.91 -11.88 -22.25
N PRO A 54 -11.99 -13.08 -21.66
CA PRO A 54 -11.69 -13.21 -20.24
C PRO A 54 -10.21 -12.90 -20.00
N ILE A 55 -9.91 -12.40 -18.80
CA ILE A 55 -8.54 -12.06 -18.40
C ILE A 55 -8.18 -12.73 -17.09
N ASP A 56 -6.91 -13.04 -16.92
CA ASP A 56 -6.41 -13.61 -15.67
C ASP A 56 -6.21 -12.52 -14.62
N CYS A 57 -6.64 -12.82 -13.40
CA CYS A 57 -6.37 -12.01 -12.23
C CYS A 57 -5.84 -12.89 -11.08
N THR A 58 -5.18 -12.26 -10.13
CA THR A 58 -4.70 -12.90 -8.90
C THR A 58 -5.47 -12.33 -7.72
N VAL A 59 -5.88 -13.17 -6.78
CA VAL A 59 -6.39 -12.74 -5.48
C VAL A 59 -5.43 -13.25 -4.41
N ALA A 60 -5.03 -12.37 -3.50
CA ALA A 60 -4.21 -12.69 -2.35
C ALA A 60 -4.95 -12.33 -1.05
N VAL A 61 -4.70 -13.11 0.00
CA VAL A 61 -5.23 -12.87 1.34
C VAL A 61 -4.06 -12.75 2.29
N PHE A 62 -4.09 -11.68 3.09
CA PHE A 62 -3.09 -11.35 4.07
C PHE A 62 -3.71 -11.37 5.47
N ASN A 63 -3.02 -11.95 6.43
CA ASN A 63 -3.35 -11.76 7.84
C ASN A 63 -3.04 -10.31 8.22
N LYS A 64 -4.03 -9.56 8.70
CA LYS A 64 -3.84 -8.13 9.03
C LYS A 64 -2.92 -7.90 10.24
N ALA A 65 -2.84 -8.85 11.15
CA ALA A 65 -2.02 -8.73 12.35
C ALA A 65 -0.53 -8.96 12.04
N THR A 66 -0.21 -9.95 11.21
CA THR A 66 1.18 -10.33 10.90
C THR A 66 1.70 -9.75 9.59
N GLY A 67 0.80 -9.34 8.68
CA GLY A 67 1.14 -8.99 7.30
C GLY A 67 1.48 -10.21 6.42
N GLU A 68 1.36 -11.43 6.95
CA GLU A 68 1.68 -12.67 6.24
C GLU A 68 0.66 -12.94 5.13
N GLU A 69 1.16 -13.27 3.93
CA GLU A 69 0.34 -13.80 2.85
C GLU A 69 -0.04 -15.25 3.17
N VAL A 70 -1.32 -15.49 3.45
CA VAL A 70 -1.84 -16.82 3.80
C VAL A 70 -2.47 -17.54 2.62
N PHE A 71 -2.76 -16.80 1.53
CA PHE A 71 -3.35 -17.37 0.33
C PHE A 71 -3.04 -16.51 -0.89
N ARG A 72 -2.77 -17.17 -2.01
CA ARG A 72 -2.67 -16.54 -3.33
C ARG A 72 -3.16 -17.50 -4.39
N GLN A 73 -4.09 -17.05 -5.23
CA GLN A 73 -4.56 -17.82 -6.36
C GLN A 73 -4.77 -16.97 -7.59
N ARG A 74 -4.27 -17.47 -8.73
CA ARG A 74 -4.58 -16.96 -10.06
C ARG A 74 -5.84 -17.62 -10.60
N VAL A 75 -6.74 -16.83 -11.19
CA VAL A 75 -8.01 -17.27 -11.78
C VAL A 75 -8.29 -16.53 -13.08
N THR A 76 -8.90 -17.20 -14.05
CA THR A 76 -9.40 -16.58 -15.27
C THR A 76 -10.79 -16.02 -15.02
N ALA A 77 -10.97 -14.71 -15.15
CA ALA A 77 -12.25 -14.05 -14.99
C ALA A 77 -13.13 -14.21 -16.25
N GLY A 78 -13.76 -15.38 -16.37
CA GLY A 78 -14.59 -15.77 -17.50
C GLY A 78 -16.03 -16.14 -17.14
N GLU A 79 -16.44 -16.01 -15.88
CA GLU A 79 -17.80 -16.31 -15.45
C GLU A 79 -18.77 -15.25 -15.99
N TYR A 80 -19.83 -15.69 -16.64
CA TYR A 80 -20.90 -14.81 -17.09
C TYR A 80 -21.68 -14.22 -15.91
N ARG A 81 -21.89 -12.90 -15.94
CA ARG A 81 -22.80 -12.19 -15.03
C ARG A 81 -23.58 -11.12 -15.79
N GLU A 82 -24.91 -11.23 -15.79
CA GLU A 82 -25.85 -10.27 -16.41
C GLU A 82 -25.57 -8.83 -15.97
N LYS A 83 -25.26 -8.61 -14.70
CA LYS A 83 -24.90 -7.29 -14.16
C LYS A 83 -23.68 -6.68 -14.89
N LEU A 84 -22.67 -7.48 -15.24
CA LEU A 84 -21.47 -6.97 -15.91
C LEU A 84 -21.77 -6.58 -17.36
N GLU A 85 -22.61 -7.35 -18.04
CA GLU A 85 -23.11 -7.02 -19.39
C GLU A 85 -23.92 -5.71 -19.36
N SER A 86 -24.87 -5.57 -18.42
CA SER A 86 -25.66 -4.34 -18.25
C SER A 86 -24.81 -3.10 -17.91
N GLN A 87 -23.60 -3.30 -17.37
CA GLN A 87 -22.62 -2.26 -17.06
C GLN A 87 -21.67 -1.96 -18.22
N GLY A 88 -21.89 -2.55 -19.40
CA GLY A 88 -21.08 -2.34 -20.59
C GLY A 88 -19.73 -3.06 -20.58
N LYS A 89 -19.57 -4.11 -19.77
CA LYS A 89 -18.36 -4.96 -19.77
C LYS A 89 -18.52 -6.07 -20.81
N GLY A 90 -18.53 -5.69 -22.08
CA GLY A 90 -18.64 -6.61 -23.22
C GLY A 90 -19.74 -7.65 -23.07
N ASN A 91 -19.40 -8.92 -23.23
CA ASN A 91 -20.32 -10.05 -23.18
C ASN A 91 -20.70 -10.52 -21.76
N GLY A 92 -20.28 -9.80 -20.71
CA GLY A 92 -20.56 -10.15 -19.32
C GLY A 92 -19.74 -11.30 -18.75
N CYS A 93 -18.90 -11.98 -19.53
CA CYS A 93 -18.02 -13.08 -19.11
C CYS A 93 -16.72 -12.57 -18.49
N HIS A 94 -16.85 -11.84 -17.38
CA HIS A 94 -15.73 -11.16 -16.71
C HIS A 94 -15.74 -11.35 -15.19
N GLY A 95 -16.63 -12.21 -14.68
CA GLY A 95 -16.67 -12.56 -13.27
C GLY A 95 -15.66 -13.64 -12.92
N PHE A 96 -15.29 -13.72 -11.64
CA PHE A 96 -14.58 -14.87 -11.07
C PHE A 96 -15.11 -15.19 -9.68
N THR A 97 -14.97 -16.46 -9.31
CA THR A 97 -15.23 -17.01 -7.98
C THR A 97 -14.05 -17.90 -7.59
N ILE A 98 -13.42 -17.58 -6.46
CA ILE A 98 -12.36 -18.39 -5.88
C ILE A 98 -12.91 -19.04 -4.61
N PRO A 99 -12.95 -20.39 -4.53
CA PRO A 99 -13.29 -21.06 -3.28
C PRO A 99 -12.23 -20.72 -2.23
N MET A 100 -12.68 -20.39 -1.03
CA MET A 100 -11.79 -20.02 0.07
C MET A 100 -12.14 -20.85 1.30
N ASP A 101 -11.17 -21.64 1.75
CA ASP A 101 -11.30 -22.41 2.98
C ASP A 101 -10.68 -21.65 4.15
N TRP A 102 -11.50 -20.79 4.77
CA TRP A 102 -11.09 -20.09 5.98
C TRP A 102 -10.88 -21.03 7.16
N SER A 103 -11.48 -22.23 7.17
CA SER A 103 -11.41 -23.14 8.32
C SER A 103 -9.96 -23.55 8.66
N SER A 104 -9.09 -23.60 7.65
CA SER A 104 -7.66 -23.90 7.76
C SER A 104 -6.80 -22.79 8.39
N LEU A 105 -7.30 -21.55 8.43
CA LEU A 105 -6.57 -20.38 8.92
C LEU A 105 -6.80 -20.14 10.42
N PRO A 106 -5.92 -19.48 11.17
CA PRO A 106 -6.24 -19.09 12.55
C PRO A 106 -7.43 -18.12 12.61
N ASP A 107 -8.02 -17.93 13.79
CA ASP A 107 -9.01 -16.88 13.98
C ASP A 107 -8.32 -15.51 13.87
N GLY A 108 -8.97 -14.55 13.22
CA GLY A 108 -8.40 -13.22 13.03
C GLY A 108 -9.05 -12.40 11.93
N GLU A 109 -8.46 -11.23 11.67
CA GLU A 109 -8.84 -10.37 10.55
C GLU A 109 -7.90 -10.57 9.35
N TYR A 110 -8.50 -10.65 8.18
CA TYR A 110 -7.84 -10.89 6.91
C TYR A 110 -8.15 -9.75 5.95
N ARG A 111 -7.15 -9.35 5.18
CA ARG A 111 -7.27 -8.39 4.08
C ARG A 111 -7.14 -9.15 2.76
N VAL A 112 -8.09 -8.93 1.87
CA VAL A 112 -8.15 -9.53 0.54
C VAL A 112 -7.82 -8.45 -0.49
N GLU A 113 -6.87 -8.75 -1.35
CA GLU A 113 -6.40 -7.90 -2.44
C GLU A 113 -6.52 -8.65 -3.77
N GLY A 114 -6.75 -7.91 -4.85
CA GLY A 114 -6.79 -8.45 -6.21
C GLY A 114 -5.84 -7.72 -7.13
N TYR A 115 -5.33 -8.41 -8.14
CA TYR A 115 -4.36 -7.88 -9.11
C TYR A 115 -4.70 -8.35 -10.53
N VAL A 116 -4.55 -7.48 -11.52
CA VAL A 116 -4.54 -7.86 -12.94
C VAL A 116 -3.17 -7.50 -13.51
N GLY A 117 -2.36 -8.51 -13.85
CA GLY A 117 -0.95 -8.28 -14.17
C GLY A 117 -0.24 -7.59 -13.00
N ASP A 118 0.43 -6.46 -13.27
CA ASP A 118 1.13 -5.66 -12.26
C ASP A 118 0.26 -4.56 -11.61
N SER A 119 -1.04 -4.53 -11.92
CA SER A 119 -1.96 -3.50 -11.43
C SER A 119 -2.91 -4.03 -10.35
N ASP A 120 -3.02 -3.29 -9.25
CA ASP A 120 -3.95 -3.57 -8.17
C ASP A 120 -5.41 -3.35 -8.62
N PHE A 121 -6.32 -4.09 -8.00
CA PHE A 121 -7.75 -3.83 -8.10
C PHE A 121 -8.09 -2.49 -7.44
N ALA A 122 -9.22 -1.90 -7.83
CA ALA A 122 -9.65 -0.61 -7.31
C ALA A 122 -10.00 -0.60 -5.81
N ASN A 123 -10.09 -1.77 -5.18
CA ASN A 123 -10.44 -1.92 -3.77
C ASN A 123 -9.80 -3.14 -3.13
N THR A 124 -9.68 -3.07 -1.81
CA THR A 124 -9.41 -4.19 -0.90
C THR A 124 -10.67 -4.50 -0.10
N MET A 125 -10.77 -5.71 0.44
CA MET A 125 -11.88 -6.10 1.33
C MET A 125 -11.35 -6.81 2.57
N ASN A 126 -12.06 -6.68 3.68
CA ASN A 126 -11.70 -7.38 4.92
C ASN A 126 -12.65 -8.56 5.16
N HIS A 127 -12.12 -9.59 5.79
CA HIS A 127 -12.89 -10.73 6.28
C HIS A 127 -12.43 -11.10 7.68
N THR A 128 -13.36 -11.52 8.51
CA THR A 128 -13.12 -11.82 9.91
C THR A 128 -13.54 -13.26 10.16
N LYS A 129 -12.57 -14.09 10.58
CA LYS A 129 -12.81 -15.50 10.89
C LYS A 129 -12.82 -15.72 12.39
N GLY A 130 -13.96 -16.12 12.94
CA GLY A 130 -14.21 -16.26 14.37
C GLY A 130 -15.39 -15.38 14.83
N ASP A 131 -15.84 -15.54 16.08
CA ASP A 131 -16.92 -14.71 16.63
C ASP A 131 -16.44 -13.24 16.78
N PRO A 132 -17.09 -12.25 16.13
CA PRO A 132 -16.73 -10.83 16.24
C PRO A 132 -16.67 -10.31 17.68
N GLN A 133 -17.45 -10.89 18.60
CA GLN A 133 -17.44 -10.52 20.02
C GLN A 133 -16.38 -11.28 20.82
N ALA A 134 -16.10 -12.54 20.46
CA ALA A 134 -14.98 -13.29 21.04
C ALA A 134 -13.62 -12.73 20.57
N GLN A 135 -13.53 -12.08 19.41
CA GLN A 135 -12.31 -11.44 18.92
C GLN A 135 -12.00 -10.10 19.58
N ALA A 136 -13.01 -9.34 20.01
CA ALA A 136 -12.83 -8.22 20.93
C ALA A 136 -12.30 -8.67 22.31
N GLN A 137 -12.42 -9.97 22.65
CA GLN A 137 -11.88 -10.60 23.85
C GLN A 137 -10.59 -11.42 23.60
N ALA A 138 -10.36 -11.96 22.41
CA ALA A 138 -9.16 -12.72 22.05
C ALA A 138 -7.96 -11.78 21.79
N GLN A 139 -8.22 -10.57 21.29
CA GLN A 139 -7.24 -9.48 21.22
C GLN A 139 -6.81 -8.98 22.62
N LYS A 140 -7.56 -9.32 23.68
CA LYS A 140 -7.15 -9.11 25.09
C LYS A 140 -6.32 -10.25 25.68
N THR A 141 -6.17 -11.38 25.00
CA THR A 141 -5.60 -12.60 25.63
C THR A 141 -4.41 -13.20 24.86
N ALA A 142 -4.19 -12.86 23.58
CA ALA A 142 -3.04 -13.34 22.79
C ALA A 142 -1.79 -12.42 22.85
N GLY A 143 -1.67 -11.64 23.92
CA GLY A 143 -0.47 -10.88 24.22
C GLY A 143 -0.70 -10.09 25.49
N ASN A 144 0.05 -10.40 26.53
CA ASN A 144 0.09 -9.64 27.76
C ASN A 144 0.76 -8.26 27.53
N GLN A 145 0.24 -7.47 26.60
CA GLN A 145 0.54 -6.06 26.46
C GLN A 145 -0.76 -5.35 26.77
N ASN A 146 -0.87 -4.88 28.00
CA ASN A 146 -1.92 -3.99 28.45
C ASN A 146 -1.77 -2.66 27.69
N LEU A 147 -2.08 -2.63 26.39
CA LEU A 147 -1.85 -1.49 25.52
C LEU A 147 -2.71 -0.32 25.99
N ILE A 148 -2.06 0.74 26.46
CA ILE A 148 -2.75 1.92 26.98
C ILE A 148 -2.94 2.89 25.79
N PRO A 149 -4.18 3.17 25.37
CA PRO A 149 -4.42 4.12 24.28
C PRO A 149 -3.95 5.52 24.72
N LEU A 150 -3.05 6.13 23.94
CA LEU A 150 -2.64 7.52 24.13
C LEU A 150 -3.49 8.50 23.30
N GLY A 151 -4.21 7.98 22.30
CA GLY A 151 -5.08 8.73 21.40
C GLY A 151 -4.47 8.93 20.01
N VAL A 152 -5.01 9.89 19.27
CA VAL A 152 -4.57 10.21 17.90
C VAL A 152 -3.44 11.23 17.93
N PHE A 153 -2.34 10.89 17.28
CA PHE A 153 -1.15 11.74 17.13
C PHE A 153 -0.94 12.07 15.65
N LYS A 154 -0.46 13.29 15.39
CA LYS A 154 0.13 13.61 14.10
C LYS A 154 1.46 12.87 13.99
N THR A 155 1.70 12.19 12.87
CA THR A 155 2.98 11.56 12.57
C THR A 155 3.62 12.18 11.32
N THR A 156 4.92 12.44 11.42
CA THR A 156 5.79 12.86 10.30
C THR A 156 6.96 11.90 10.19
N GLY A 157 7.83 12.12 9.20
CA GLY A 157 9.06 11.35 9.04
C GLY A 157 10.31 12.23 9.01
N TYR A 158 11.38 11.74 9.63
CA TYR A 158 12.72 12.31 9.52
C TYR A 158 13.74 11.21 9.20
N CYS A 159 14.90 11.59 8.68
CA CYS A 159 15.95 10.67 8.30
C CYS A 159 17.32 11.29 8.61
N PRO A 160 18.44 10.56 8.46
CA PRO A 160 19.75 11.05 8.88
C PRO A 160 20.36 12.09 7.92
N CYS A 161 19.63 12.54 6.89
CA CYS A 161 20.13 13.58 6.01
C CYS A 161 20.24 14.91 6.76
N ARG A 162 21.13 15.80 6.29
CA ARG A 162 21.37 17.11 6.91
C ARG A 162 20.11 17.99 6.97
N ALA A 163 19.19 17.85 6.02
CA ALA A 163 17.97 18.65 5.96
C ALA A 163 16.94 18.25 7.04
N CYS A 164 16.82 16.95 7.33
CA CYS A 164 15.88 16.44 8.33
C CYS A 164 16.46 16.45 9.76
N SER A 165 17.77 16.21 9.89
CA SER A 165 18.44 16.04 11.17
C SER A 165 19.32 17.23 11.58
N GLU A 166 19.34 18.32 10.82
CA GLU A 166 20.24 19.48 11.04
C GLU A 166 21.74 19.12 11.12
N GLY A 167 22.14 17.97 10.55
CA GLY A 167 23.51 17.47 10.58
C GLY A 167 23.82 16.53 11.75
N TRP A 168 22.85 16.25 12.63
CA TRP A 168 22.98 15.26 13.71
C TRP A 168 22.95 13.82 13.21
N GLY A 169 22.49 13.57 11.98
CA GLY A 169 22.50 12.24 11.39
C GLY A 169 21.59 11.28 12.15
N ARG A 170 22.16 10.23 12.72
CA ARG A 170 21.43 9.21 13.51
C ARG A 170 21.52 9.43 15.02
N HIS A 171 22.19 10.48 15.49
CA HIS A 171 22.38 10.71 16.91
C HIS A 171 21.08 11.22 17.54
N THR A 172 20.47 10.42 18.43
CA THR A 172 19.25 10.83 19.13
C THR A 172 19.56 11.58 20.43
N CYS A 173 18.56 12.29 20.96
CA CYS A 173 18.66 13.00 22.24
C CYS A 173 19.00 12.08 23.43
N THR A 174 18.63 10.79 23.41
CA THR A 174 18.99 9.82 24.46
C THR A 174 20.39 9.24 24.30
N GLY A 175 21.08 9.51 23.19
CA GLY A 175 22.36 8.91 22.83
C GLY A 175 22.25 7.57 22.09
N ALA A 176 21.03 7.11 21.79
CA ALA A 176 20.82 5.96 20.92
C ALA A 176 21.17 6.30 19.46
N ILE A 177 21.42 5.27 18.65
CA ILE A 177 21.57 5.41 17.20
C ILE A 177 20.23 5.11 16.55
N ALA A 178 19.68 6.12 15.89
CA ALA A 178 18.37 6.02 15.26
C ALA A 178 18.32 4.93 14.20
N ALA A 179 17.29 4.09 14.28
CA ALA A 179 17.04 2.98 13.36
C ALA A 179 15.59 3.01 12.85
N ALA A 180 15.41 2.69 11.57
CA ALA A 180 14.08 2.64 10.96
C ALA A 180 13.25 1.52 11.60
N SER A 181 11.93 1.71 11.65
CA SER A 181 11.00 0.78 12.34
C SER A 181 11.33 0.55 13.82
N HIS A 182 12.08 1.47 14.45
CA HIS A 182 12.46 1.38 15.86
C HIS A 182 12.44 2.75 16.53
N THR A 183 13.12 3.77 16.00
CA THR A 183 13.27 5.06 16.68
C THR A 183 12.15 6.04 16.33
N VAL A 184 11.62 6.73 17.35
CA VAL A 184 10.75 7.91 17.16
C VAL A 184 11.22 9.09 17.99
N ALA A 185 11.03 10.29 17.45
CA ALA A 185 11.12 11.53 18.19
C ALA A 185 9.76 11.91 18.77
N VAL A 186 9.72 12.36 20.02
CA VAL A 186 8.48 12.66 20.75
C VAL A 186 8.59 13.96 21.57
N ASP A 187 7.47 14.40 22.15
CA ASP A 187 7.46 15.34 23.28
C ASP A 187 7.60 14.57 24.61
N PRO A 188 8.72 14.68 25.34
CA PRO A 188 8.94 13.93 26.58
C PRO A 188 7.96 14.25 27.71
N LYS A 189 7.24 15.38 27.63
CA LYS A 189 6.19 15.73 28.60
C LYS A 189 4.92 14.92 28.40
N VAL A 190 4.70 14.40 27.19
CA VAL A 190 3.54 13.58 26.81
C VAL A 190 3.93 12.10 26.78
N ILE A 191 5.07 11.78 26.15
CA ILE A 191 5.59 10.42 26.02
C ILE A 191 7.02 10.40 26.56
N PRO A 192 7.24 9.87 27.78
CA PRO A 192 8.59 9.77 28.35
C PRO A 192 9.53 8.96 27.46
N PHE A 193 10.82 9.31 27.46
CA PHE A 193 11.83 8.51 26.76
C PHE A 193 11.87 7.06 27.26
N GLY A 194 12.23 6.15 26.37
CA GLY A 194 12.22 4.70 26.61
C GLY A 194 10.84 4.05 26.45
N SER A 195 9.76 4.84 26.35
CA SER A 195 8.41 4.32 26.09
C SER A 195 8.39 3.51 24.80
N LYS A 196 7.75 2.34 24.85
CA LYS A 196 7.48 1.50 23.68
C LYS A 196 6.09 1.87 23.15
N LEU A 197 6.01 2.24 21.87
CA LEU A 197 4.78 2.71 21.24
C LEU A 197 4.38 1.79 20.11
N MET A 198 3.11 1.41 20.03
CA MET A 198 2.54 0.76 18.86
C MET A 198 1.88 1.82 17.98
N ILE A 199 2.31 1.92 16.71
CA ILE A 199 1.76 2.84 15.72
C ILE A 199 1.59 2.06 14.41
N ASN A 200 0.36 1.95 13.91
CA ASN A 200 0.04 1.23 12.66
C ASN A 200 0.60 -0.21 12.60
N GLY A 201 0.67 -0.90 13.74
CA GLY A 201 1.19 -2.28 13.83
C GLY A 201 2.71 -2.40 13.98
N VAL A 202 3.46 -1.29 14.03
CA VAL A 202 4.90 -1.28 14.26
C VAL A 202 5.22 -0.77 15.66
N VAL A 203 6.15 -1.45 16.35
CA VAL A 203 6.62 -1.06 17.68
C VAL A 203 7.83 -0.14 17.56
N TYR A 204 7.71 1.06 18.13
CA TYR A 204 8.76 2.05 18.21
C TYR A 204 9.21 2.30 19.65
N THR A 205 10.35 2.95 19.82
CA THR A 205 10.93 3.38 21.08
C THR A 205 11.12 4.89 21.04
N ALA A 206 10.59 5.59 22.04
CA ALA A 206 10.80 7.01 22.23
C ALA A 206 12.24 7.30 22.65
N GLU A 207 13.11 7.58 21.68
CA GLU A 207 14.55 7.76 21.91
C GLU A 207 15.04 9.15 21.48
N ASP A 208 14.20 9.94 20.81
CA ASP A 208 14.63 11.19 20.23
C ASP A 208 13.66 12.35 20.49
N ARG A 209 14.11 13.58 20.22
CA ARG A 209 13.28 14.79 20.30
C ARG A 209 13.70 15.78 19.23
N GLY A 210 12.74 16.23 18.43
CA GLY A 210 12.90 17.36 17.52
C GLY A 210 12.44 18.70 18.12
N GLY A 211 12.93 19.82 17.56
CA GLY A 211 12.48 21.16 17.93
C GLY A 211 10.97 21.38 17.73
N GLY A 212 10.43 20.86 16.62
CA GLY A 212 9.02 20.96 16.23
C GLY A 212 8.10 19.82 16.71
N VAL A 213 8.64 18.84 17.45
CA VAL A 213 7.89 17.69 17.96
C VAL A 213 7.36 18.03 19.36
N ARG A 214 6.11 18.47 19.45
CA ARG A 214 5.46 18.99 20.67
C ARG A 214 4.02 18.49 20.77
N GLY A 215 3.56 18.19 21.99
CA GLY A 215 2.21 17.67 22.23
C GLY A 215 1.99 16.31 21.56
N ASN A 216 0.82 16.15 20.92
CA ASN A 216 0.45 14.92 20.22
C ASN A 216 1.08 14.85 18.81
N HIS A 217 2.41 14.95 18.75
CA HIS A 217 3.22 14.86 17.53
C HIS A 217 4.34 13.84 17.73
N ILE A 218 4.49 12.91 16.79
CA ILE A 218 5.57 11.92 16.74
C ILE A 218 6.28 12.04 15.39
N ASP A 219 7.61 12.10 15.38
CA ASP A 219 8.40 12.08 14.16
C ASP A 219 9.08 10.72 14.03
N ILE A 220 8.77 9.97 12.98
CA ILE A 220 9.23 8.59 12.80
C ILE A 220 10.56 8.59 12.04
N PHE A 221 11.55 7.87 12.55
CA PHE A 221 12.83 7.76 11.86
C PHE A 221 12.74 6.79 10.68
N PHE A 222 13.25 7.24 9.53
CA PHE A 222 13.44 6.45 8.31
C PHE A 222 14.90 6.46 7.87
N ASN A 223 15.31 5.46 7.08
CA ASN A 223 16.69 5.36 6.63
C ASN A 223 17.03 6.39 5.55
N THR A 224 16.05 6.77 4.72
CA THR A 224 16.22 7.63 3.57
C THR A 224 15.22 8.78 3.54
N HIS A 225 15.56 9.85 2.82
CA HIS A 225 14.65 10.97 2.62
C HIS A 225 13.46 10.62 1.70
N GLY A 226 13.64 9.67 0.78
CA GLY A 226 12.54 9.17 -0.05
C GLY A 226 11.43 8.55 0.79
N GLU A 227 11.80 7.72 1.77
CA GLU A 227 10.85 7.10 2.71
C GLU A 227 10.11 8.15 3.56
N THR A 228 10.78 9.22 4.00
CA THR A 228 10.11 10.31 4.74
C THR A 228 9.04 11.01 3.91
N LEU A 229 9.30 11.19 2.61
CA LEU A 229 8.35 11.83 1.69
C LEU A 229 7.17 10.91 1.37
N GLN A 230 7.42 9.60 1.25
CA GLN A 230 6.37 8.61 1.05
C GLN A 230 5.45 8.49 2.28
N HIS A 231 6.01 8.54 3.49
CA HIS A 231 5.23 8.56 4.73
C HIS A 231 4.35 9.81 4.84
N GLY A 232 4.90 10.97 4.45
CA GLY A 232 4.18 12.25 4.47
C GLY A 232 3.81 12.70 5.90
N THR A 233 2.75 13.50 6.00
CA THR A 233 2.11 13.85 7.29
C THR A 233 0.78 13.14 7.38
N GLN A 234 0.56 12.39 8.45
CA GLN A 234 -0.68 11.66 8.68
C GLN A 234 -1.09 11.72 10.15
N ASN A 235 -2.28 11.24 10.48
CA ASN A 235 -2.73 11.03 11.84
C ASN A 235 -2.82 9.54 12.10
N ALA A 236 -2.27 9.07 13.22
CA ALA A 236 -2.29 7.67 13.61
C ALA A 236 -2.74 7.53 15.06
N GLU A 237 -3.44 6.44 15.35
CA GLU A 237 -3.73 6.04 16.71
C GLU A 237 -2.47 5.44 17.35
N VAL A 238 -2.16 5.87 18.57
CA VAL A 238 -0.94 5.49 19.28
C VAL A 238 -1.29 4.81 20.57
N TYR A 239 -0.60 3.70 20.83
CA TYR A 239 -0.74 2.93 22.05
C TYR A 239 0.60 2.83 22.78
N LEU A 240 0.59 2.99 24.10
CA LEU A 240 1.73 2.70 24.95
C LEU A 240 1.76 1.20 25.27
N ILE A 241 2.92 0.58 25.10
CA ILE A 241 3.20 -0.81 25.50
C ILE A 241 3.83 -0.76 26.89
N PRO A 242 3.13 -1.19 27.96
CA PRO A 242 3.70 -1.16 29.30
C PRO A 242 4.83 -2.18 29.41
N SER A 243 5.88 -1.81 30.13
CA SER A 243 6.94 -2.75 30.51
C SER A 243 6.33 -3.87 31.36
N GLN A 244 6.51 -5.12 30.95
CA GLN A 244 6.19 -6.26 31.80
C GLN A 244 7.09 -6.20 33.04
N ALA A 245 6.47 -6.13 34.22
CA ALA A 245 7.15 -6.13 35.51
C ALA A 245 7.70 -7.52 35.86
#